data_AF-A0A3E0NFK2-F1
#
_entry.id   AF-A0A3E0NFK2-F1
#
_cell.length_a   1.000
_cell.length_b   1.000
_cell.length_c   1.000
_cell.angle_alpha   90.00
_cell.angle_beta   90.00
_cell.angle_gamma   90.00
#
_symmetry.space_group_name_H-M   'P 1'
#
loop_
_entity.id
_entity.type
_entity.pdbx_description
1 polymer ?
#
loop_
_entity_poly.entity_id
_entity_poly.type
_entity_poly.pdbx_seq_one_letter_code
_entity_poly.pdbx_strand_id
1 'polypeptide(L)'
;AIIRLLLAYAPQADIKAVIASAVSGFDSDTLSSETVDTVFNYLLERLPAHYEDLGVSIEILRAVTAVGTQTFGDIDGRSLALQGFAGSDEAIALAAANKRVANILAKTEESLGNIDASLFENTAESTLYASLQQTQKGLDEALAVSDYAAALNDLAGLRGVVDGFFDQVLVNAEDDAIRLNRLALLKELREQFLRVADLAVLAR
;
A
#
# COMPACT_ATOMS: atom_id res chain seq x y z
N ALA A 1 -3.56 -7.51 25.57
CA ALA A 1 -5.00 -7.58 25.92
C ALA A 1 -5.86 -6.71 24.99
N ILE A 2 -5.62 -5.40 24.93
CA ILE A 2 -6.46 -4.46 24.14
C ILE A 2 -6.53 -4.80 22.65
N ILE A 3 -5.40 -5.07 21.98
CA ILE A 3 -5.36 -5.42 20.54
C ILE A 3 -6.27 -6.63 20.25
N ARG A 4 -6.13 -7.71 21.02
CA ARG A 4 -6.97 -8.92 20.89
C ARG A 4 -8.45 -8.63 21.11
N LEU A 5 -8.80 -7.76 22.07
CA LEU A 5 -10.19 -7.37 22.31
C LEU A 5 -10.76 -6.56 21.15
N LEU A 6 -10.01 -5.60 20.62
CA LEU A 6 -10.45 -4.80 19.49
C LEU A 6 -10.62 -5.65 18.24
N LEU A 7 -9.70 -6.57 17.96
CA LEU A 7 -9.85 -7.53 16.86
C LEU A 7 -11.08 -8.43 17.02
N ALA A 8 -11.32 -8.96 18.23
CA ALA A 8 -12.43 -9.88 18.47
C ALA A 8 -13.81 -9.22 18.48
N TYR A 9 -13.91 -7.98 18.99
CA TYR A 9 -15.21 -7.36 19.30
C TYR A 9 -15.48 -6.05 18.56
N ALA A 10 -14.45 -5.41 18.00
CA ALA A 10 -14.56 -4.12 17.31
C ALA A 10 -13.58 -4.00 16.13
N PRO A 11 -13.49 -5.00 15.22
CA PRO A 11 -12.46 -5.02 14.18
C PRO A 11 -12.57 -3.84 13.21
N GLN A 12 -13.78 -3.28 13.06
CA GLN A 12 -14.08 -2.16 12.17
C GLN A 12 -14.14 -0.81 12.87
N ALA A 13 -13.82 -0.74 14.16
CA ALA A 13 -13.81 0.53 14.86
C ALA A 13 -12.60 1.36 14.43
N ASP A 14 -12.83 2.65 14.15
CA ASP A 14 -11.77 3.64 14.05
C ASP A 14 -11.09 3.76 15.42
N ILE A 15 -9.81 3.36 15.45
CA ILE A 15 -9.05 3.28 16.70
C ILE A 15 -8.85 4.67 17.30
N LYS A 16 -8.60 5.70 16.48
CA LYS A 16 -8.44 7.08 16.96
C LYS A 16 -9.76 7.62 17.50
N ALA A 17 -10.89 7.30 16.87
CA ALA A 17 -12.21 7.67 17.39
C ALA A 17 -12.52 6.99 18.73
N VAL A 18 -12.17 5.71 18.89
CA VAL A 18 -12.30 4.98 20.16
C VAL A 18 -11.45 5.63 21.26
N ILE A 19 -10.20 5.98 20.94
CA ILE A 19 -9.31 6.66 21.89
C ILE A 19 -9.85 8.07 22.21
N ALA A 20 -10.30 8.84 21.23
CA ALA A 20 -10.86 10.17 21.41
C ALA A 20 -12.12 10.13 22.30
N SER A 21 -12.98 9.13 22.13
CA SER A 21 -14.14 8.92 23.01
C SER A 21 -13.70 8.67 24.45
N ALA A 22 -12.64 7.88 24.67
CA ALA A 22 -12.10 7.68 26.02
C ALA A 22 -11.51 8.97 26.62
N VAL A 23 -10.77 9.74 25.81
CA VAL A 23 -10.18 11.04 26.21
C VAL A 23 -11.26 12.03 26.65
N SER A 24 -12.42 12.05 25.97
CA SER A 24 -13.54 12.94 26.33
C SER A 24 -14.16 12.67 27.70
N GLY A 25 -13.87 11.52 28.31
CA GLY A 25 -14.28 11.20 29.68
C GLY A 25 -13.41 11.84 30.76
N PHE A 26 -12.34 12.53 30.39
CA PHE A 26 -11.43 13.24 31.31
C PHE A 26 -11.68 14.75 31.25
N ASP A 27 -11.36 15.46 32.34
CA ASP A 27 -11.44 16.92 32.36
C ASP A 27 -10.43 17.55 31.38
N SER A 28 -10.78 18.71 30.79
CA SER A 28 -10.11 19.33 29.64
C SER A 28 -8.62 19.66 29.81
N ASP A 29 -8.11 19.68 31.05
CA ASP A 29 -6.71 19.98 31.37
C ASP A 29 -5.92 18.74 31.87
N THR A 30 -6.56 17.57 31.91
CA THR A 30 -5.93 16.35 32.45
C THR A 30 -4.97 15.70 31.45
N LEU A 31 -5.33 15.70 30.17
CA LEU A 31 -4.62 14.99 29.11
C LEU A 31 -4.12 15.97 28.04
N SER A 32 -2.98 15.68 27.43
CA SER A 32 -2.44 16.50 26.34
C SER A 32 -3.27 16.34 25.07
N SER A 33 -3.25 17.34 24.20
CA SER A 33 -3.87 17.27 22.86
C SER A 33 -3.28 16.16 21.97
N GLU A 34 -2.07 15.70 22.27
CA GLU A 34 -1.36 14.64 21.53
C GLU A 34 -1.69 13.23 22.05
N THR A 35 -2.53 13.11 23.09
CA THR A 35 -2.81 11.82 23.75
C THR A 35 -3.37 10.79 22.76
N VAL A 36 -4.26 11.20 21.85
CA VAL A 36 -4.86 10.30 20.86
C VAL A 36 -3.79 9.66 19.98
N ASP A 37 -2.91 10.48 19.41
CA ASP A 37 -1.85 10.01 18.52
C ASP A 37 -0.78 9.20 19.27
N THR A 38 -0.43 9.63 20.49
CA THR A 38 0.51 8.93 21.35
C THR A 38 0.03 7.52 21.68
N VAL A 39 -1.23 7.38 22.09
CA VAL A 39 -1.83 6.07 22.41
C VAL A 39 -1.98 5.23 21.16
N PHE A 40 -2.40 5.81 20.04
CA PHE A 40 -2.52 5.10 18.77
C PHE A 40 -1.17 4.52 18.32
N ASN A 41 -0.11 5.33 18.29
CA ASN A 41 1.24 4.89 17.94
C ASN A 41 1.75 3.80 18.89
N TYR A 42 1.51 3.96 20.19
CA TYR A 42 1.86 2.96 21.20
C TYR A 42 1.14 1.61 20.99
N LEU A 43 -0.08 1.61 20.45
CA LEU A 43 -0.77 0.38 20.06
C LEU A 43 -0.17 -0.23 18.78
N LEU A 44 0.19 0.59 17.78
CA LEU A 44 0.86 0.13 16.56
C LEU A 44 2.20 -0.54 16.87
N GLU A 45 3.01 0.04 17.76
CA GLU A 45 4.28 -0.53 18.23
C GLU A 45 4.15 -1.91 18.90
N ARG A 46 2.94 -2.27 19.35
CA ARG A 46 2.64 -3.57 19.98
C ARG A 46 2.10 -4.61 19.02
N LEU A 47 1.75 -4.24 17.80
CA LEU A 47 1.32 -5.20 16.79
C LEU A 47 2.36 -6.30 16.57
N PRO A 48 3.68 -6.03 16.46
CA PRO A 48 4.69 -7.08 16.27
C PRO A 48 4.58 -8.24 17.25
N ALA A 49 4.50 -7.96 18.55
CA ALA A 49 4.39 -9.01 19.58
C ALA A 49 3.06 -9.79 19.49
N HIS A 50 1.99 -9.20 18.95
CA HIS A 50 0.74 -9.92 18.74
C HIS A 50 0.83 -10.88 17.55
N TYR A 51 1.48 -10.44 16.48
CA TYR A 51 1.53 -11.09 15.18
C TYR A 51 2.72 -12.06 15.03
N GLU A 52 3.71 -11.98 15.91
CA GLU A 52 4.82 -12.94 16.01
C GLU A 52 4.30 -14.37 16.20
N ASP A 53 3.33 -14.57 17.10
CA ASP A 53 2.66 -15.87 17.33
C ASP A 53 1.93 -16.39 16.08
N LEU A 54 1.57 -15.50 15.15
CA LEU A 54 0.91 -15.82 13.88
C LEU A 54 1.91 -15.97 12.73
N GLY A 55 3.21 -15.79 12.98
CA GLY A 55 4.28 -15.90 11.99
C GLY A 55 4.37 -14.72 11.02
N VAL A 56 3.67 -13.62 11.29
CA VAL A 56 3.69 -12.42 10.44
C VAL A 56 4.94 -11.60 10.77
N SER A 57 5.75 -11.28 9.77
CA SER A 57 7.00 -10.55 9.99
C SER A 57 6.77 -9.06 10.28
N ILE A 58 7.77 -8.44 10.92
CA ILE A 58 7.75 -6.99 11.17
C ILE A 58 7.73 -6.21 9.85
N GLU A 59 8.38 -6.69 8.78
CA GLU A 59 8.33 -6.02 7.48
C GLU A 59 6.91 -5.99 6.89
N ILE A 60 6.15 -7.08 7.04
CA ILE A 60 4.73 -7.14 6.62
C ILE A 60 3.91 -6.10 7.38
N LEU A 61 4.04 -6.04 8.69
CA LEU A 61 3.32 -5.06 9.50
C LEU A 61 3.68 -3.63 9.14
N ARG A 62 4.97 -3.37 8.86
CA ARG A 62 5.42 -2.05 8.40
C ARG A 62 4.85 -1.71 7.02
N ALA A 63 4.81 -2.66 6.09
CA ALA A 63 4.24 -2.45 4.76
C ALA A 63 2.74 -2.11 4.83
N VAL A 64 1.99 -2.80 5.70
CA VAL A 64 0.56 -2.57 5.90
C VAL A 64 0.29 -1.26 6.64
N THR A 65 1.00 -0.98 7.73
CA THR A 65 0.79 0.24 8.52
C THR A 65 1.24 1.51 7.79
N ALA A 66 2.17 1.41 6.84
CA ALA A 66 2.63 2.53 6.02
C ALA A 66 1.54 3.15 5.13
N VAL A 67 0.47 2.40 4.80
CA VAL A 67 -0.62 2.91 3.94
C VAL A 67 -1.77 3.56 4.72
N GLY A 68 -1.60 3.78 6.04
CA GLY A 68 -2.52 4.59 6.84
C GLY A 68 -3.85 3.91 7.19
N THR A 69 -3.80 2.63 7.56
CA THR A 69 -4.96 1.84 8.00
C THR A 69 -5.63 2.43 9.25
N GLN A 70 -6.97 2.46 9.27
CA GLN A 70 -7.74 3.11 10.35
C GLN A 70 -8.28 2.14 11.41
N THR A 71 -8.37 0.85 11.09
CA THR A 71 -8.96 -0.18 11.95
C THR A 71 -8.02 -1.36 12.12
N PHE A 72 -8.10 -2.06 13.26
CA PHE A 72 -7.25 -3.24 13.47
C PHE A 72 -7.69 -4.43 12.62
N GLY A 73 -8.97 -4.54 12.25
CA GLY A 73 -9.45 -5.57 11.33
C GLY A 73 -8.88 -5.41 9.91
N ASP A 74 -8.73 -4.17 9.44
CA ASP A 74 -8.08 -3.88 8.15
C ASP A 74 -6.59 -4.21 8.20
N ILE A 75 -5.89 -3.88 9.29
CA ILE A 75 -4.50 -4.28 9.51
C ILE A 75 -4.36 -5.81 9.53
N ASP A 76 -5.24 -6.51 10.25
CA ASP A 76 -5.22 -7.97 10.38
C ASP A 76 -5.43 -8.66 9.04
N GLY A 77 -6.50 -8.29 8.32
CA GLY A 77 -6.81 -8.85 7.01
C GLY A 77 -5.69 -8.65 6.00
N ARG A 78 -5.13 -7.43 5.91
CA ARG A 78 -4.00 -7.13 5.02
C ARG A 78 -2.75 -7.90 5.44
N SER A 79 -2.45 -7.98 6.72
CA SER A 79 -1.24 -8.63 7.23
C SER A 79 -1.26 -10.13 6.97
N LEU A 80 -2.39 -10.80 7.21
CA LEU A 80 -2.54 -12.23 6.98
C LEU A 80 -2.54 -12.57 5.48
N ALA A 81 -3.23 -11.76 4.66
CA ALA A 81 -3.18 -11.93 3.21
C ALA A 81 -1.77 -11.72 2.65
N LEU A 82 -1.09 -10.66 3.10
CA LEU A 82 0.27 -10.36 2.68
C LEU A 82 1.25 -11.42 3.18
N GLN A 83 1.04 -12.02 4.35
CA GLN A 83 1.83 -13.16 4.83
C GLN A 83 1.67 -14.40 3.95
N GLY A 84 0.44 -14.75 3.57
CA GLY A 84 0.19 -15.88 2.67
C GLY A 84 0.75 -15.66 1.27
N PHE A 85 0.84 -14.40 0.84
CA PHE A 85 1.45 -14.00 -0.43
C PHE A 85 2.98 -13.88 -0.34
N ALA A 86 3.50 -13.40 0.79
CA ALA A 86 4.92 -13.15 1.01
C ALA A 86 5.70 -14.47 0.98
N GLY A 87 6.55 -14.61 -0.04
CA GLY A 87 7.38 -15.79 -0.25
C GLY A 87 7.16 -16.48 -1.59
N SER A 88 6.13 -16.11 -2.35
CA SER A 88 6.03 -16.53 -3.74
C SER A 88 7.03 -15.76 -4.64
N ASP A 89 7.39 -16.35 -5.77
CA ASP A 89 8.25 -15.71 -6.76
C ASP A 89 7.59 -14.44 -7.32
N GLU A 90 6.26 -14.44 -7.42
CA GLU A 90 5.46 -13.29 -7.81
C GLU A 90 5.60 -12.15 -6.80
N ALA A 91 5.45 -12.44 -5.50
CA ALA A 91 5.54 -11.43 -4.45
C ALA A 91 6.93 -10.78 -4.40
N ILE A 92 8.00 -11.57 -4.54
CA ILE A 92 9.38 -11.08 -4.54
C ILE A 92 9.62 -10.16 -5.75
N ALA A 93 9.20 -10.58 -6.95
CA ALA A 93 9.35 -9.77 -8.15
C ALA A 93 8.54 -8.47 -8.06
N LEU A 94 7.32 -8.55 -7.56
CA LEU A 94 6.42 -7.41 -7.40
C LEU A 94 6.95 -6.38 -6.40
N ALA A 95 7.49 -6.84 -5.27
CA ALA A 95 8.14 -5.99 -4.28
C ALA A 95 9.38 -5.29 -4.87
N ALA A 96 10.21 -6.00 -5.64
CA ALA A 96 11.38 -5.43 -6.29
C ALA A 96 11.00 -4.36 -7.34
N ALA A 97 10.01 -4.64 -8.17
CA ALA A 97 9.47 -3.67 -9.13
C ALA A 97 8.92 -2.42 -8.41
N ASN A 98 8.14 -2.62 -7.35
CA ASN A 98 7.63 -1.52 -6.53
C ASN A 98 8.72 -0.67 -5.89
N LYS A 99 9.78 -1.29 -5.36
CA LYS A 99 10.93 -0.58 -4.81
C LYS A 99 11.65 0.25 -5.87
N ARG A 100 11.79 -0.28 -7.09
CA ARG A 100 12.34 0.48 -8.22
C ARG A 100 11.47 1.70 -8.53
N VAL A 101 10.15 1.51 -8.64
CA VAL A 101 9.18 2.58 -8.87
C VAL A 101 9.25 3.64 -7.76
N ALA A 102 9.25 3.22 -6.50
CA ALA A 102 9.40 4.08 -5.33
C ALA A 102 10.63 4.98 -5.43
N ASN A 103 11.78 4.38 -5.74
CA ASN A 103 13.06 5.07 -5.82
C ASN A 103 13.14 6.04 -7.01
N ILE A 104 12.46 5.74 -8.12
CA ILE A 104 12.36 6.66 -9.26
C ILE A 104 11.53 7.87 -8.84
N LEU A 105 10.32 7.65 -8.30
CA LEU A 105 9.40 8.70 -7.91
C LEU A 105 9.93 9.56 -6.76
N ALA A 106 10.68 8.98 -5.82
CA ALA A 106 11.31 9.72 -4.72
C ALA A 106 12.38 10.73 -5.19
N LYS A 107 12.89 10.58 -6.42
CA LYS A 107 13.84 11.51 -7.04
C LYS A 107 13.15 12.54 -7.94
N THR A 108 11.83 12.47 -8.06
CA THR A 108 11.03 13.39 -8.86
C THR A 108 10.49 14.49 -7.96
N GLU A 109 10.96 15.72 -8.17
CA GLU A 109 10.48 16.91 -7.44
C GLU A 109 9.30 17.59 -8.16
N GLU A 110 9.03 17.18 -9.40
CA GLU A 110 8.01 17.77 -10.26
C GLU A 110 6.60 17.27 -9.94
N SER A 111 5.62 18.14 -10.10
CA SER A 111 4.22 17.75 -10.01
C SER A 111 3.83 16.89 -11.21
N LEU A 112 3.54 15.62 -10.95
CA LEU A 112 3.06 14.70 -11.98
C LEU A 112 1.58 14.96 -12.29
N GLY A 113 1.30 15.20 -13.57
CA GLY A 113 -0.06 15.36 -14.09
C GLY A 113 -0.76 14.02 -14.34
N ASN A 114 -1.87 14.09 -15.10
CA ASN A 114 -2.58 12.91 -15.55
C ASN A 114 -1.85 12.25 -16.74
N ILE A 115 -2.06 10.95 -16.89
CA ILE A 115 -1.54 10.19 -18.03
C ILE A 115 -2.24 10.66 -19.31
N ASP A 116 -1.45 10.96 -20.34
CA ASP A 116 -1.91 11.31 -21.68
C ASP A 116 -1.50 10.22 -22.68
N ALA A 117 -2.48 9.49 -23.20
CA ALA A 117 -2.25 8.40 -24.14
C ALA A 117 -1.73 8.86 -25.51
N SER A 118 -1.87 10.15 -25.85
CA SER A 118 -1.32 10.70 -27.09
C SER A 118 0.21 10.85 -27.07
N LEU A 119 0.81 10.80 -25.87
CA LEU A 119 2.25 10.88 -25.65
C LEU A 119 2.94 9.51 -25.54
N PHE A 120 2.22 8.40 -25.76
CA PHE A 120 2.82 7.07 -25.75
C PHE A 120 3.64 6.84 -27.03
N GLU A 121 4.92 6.49 -26.87
CA GLU A 121 5.81 6.19 -27.99
C GLU A 121 6.02 4.69 -28.17
N ASN A 122 5.95 3.93 -27.08
CA ASN A 122 6.15 2.49 -27.07
C ASN A 122 4.85 1.75 -26.72
N THR A 123 4.61 0.62 -27.38
CA THR A 123 3.48 -0.28 -27.08
C THR A 123 3.46 -0.79 -25.64
N ALA A 124 4.61 -0.85 -24.97
CA ALA A 124 4.69 -1.21 -23.57
C ALA A 124 4.04 -0.17 -22.64
N GLU A 125 4.03 1.12 -23.02
CA GLU A 125 3.37 2.20 -22.26
C GLU A 125 1.84 2.02 -22.29
N SER A 126 1.28 1.80 -23.49
CA SER A 126 -0.16 1.57 -23.64
C SER A 126 -0.61 0.23 -23.05
N THR A 127 0.24 -0.80 -23.11
CA THR A 127 -0.01 -2.11 -22.47
C THR A 127 -0.05 -1.99 -20.95
N LEU A 128 0.91 -1.28 -20.36
CA LEU A 128 0.92 -1.02 -18.91
C LEU A 128 -0.33 -0.22 -18.52
N TYR A 129 -0.65 0.85 -19.25
CA TYR A 129 -1.82 1.67 -18.98
C TYR A 129 -3.12 0.86 -18.99
N ALA A 130 -3.35 0.05 -20.03
CA ALA A 130 -4.54 -0.80 -20.12
C ALA A 130 -4.63 -1.81 -18.97
N SER A 131 -3.49 -2.40 -18.59
CA SER A 131 -3.42 -3.37 -17.48
C SER A 131 -3.70 -2.70 -16.12
N LEU A 132 -3.24 -1.47 -15.93
CA LEU A 132 -3.54 -0.66 -14.75
C LEU A 132 -5.05 -0.36 -14.66
N GLN A 133 -5.70 0.00 -15.76
CA GLN A 133 -7.15 0.24 -15.77
C GLN A 133 -7.95 -1.02 -15.42
N GLN A 134 -7.54 -2.18 -15.94
CA GLN A 134 -8.18 -3.45 -15.63
C GLN A 134 -7.95 -3.86 -14.16
N THR A 135 -6.72 -3.68 -13.66
CA THR A 135 -6.37 -4.02 -12.27
C THR A 135 -7.07 -3.11 -11.28
N GLN A 136 -7.25 -1.83 -11.60
CA GLN A 136 -7.99 -0.90 -10.76
C GLN A 136 -9.42 -1.38 -10.49
N LYS A 137 -10.10 -1.91 -11.51
CA LYS A 137 -11.45 -2.47 -11.36
C LYS A 137 -11.47 -3.71 -10.45
N GLY A 138 -10.53 -4.64 -10.65
CA GLY A 138 -10.41 -5.83 -9.79
C GLY A 138 -10.11 -5.47 -8.33
N LEU A 139 -9.21 -4.50 -8.12
CA LEU A 139 -8.92 -3.94 -6.81
C LEU A 139 -10.15 -3.29 -6.14
N ASP A 140 -10.95 -2.54 -6.89
CA ASP A 140 -12.18 -1.94 -6.35
C ASP A 140 -13.16 -3.01 -5.86
N GLU A 141 -13.36 -4.06 -6.66
CA GLU A 141 -14.26 -5.18 -6.34
C GLU A 141 -13.76 -5.96 -5.12
N ALA A 142 -12.46 -6.29 -5.08
CA ALA A 142 -11.85 -7.05 -3.99
C ALA A 142 -11.81 -6.25 -2.68
N LEU A 143 -11.41 -4.98 -2.72
CA LEU A 143 -11.30 -4.14 -1.53
C LEU A 143 -12.65 -3.74 -0.96
N ALA A 144 -13.71 -3.68 -1.78
CA ALA A 144 -15.07 -3.41 -1.30
C ALA A 144 -15.58 -4.48 -0.32
N VAL A 145 -15.04 -5.70 -0.38
CA VAL A 145 -15.38 -6.82 0.52
C VAL A 145 -14.20 -7.28 1.37
N SER A 146 -13.13 -6.47 1.45
CA SER A 146 -11.90 -6.79 2.19
C SER A 146 -11.23 -8.11 1.78
N ASP A 147 -11.35 -8.51 0.51
CA ASP A 147 -10.63 -9.66 -0.05
C ASP A 147 -9.21 -9.24 -0.50
N TYR A 148 -8.32 -9.08 0.48
CA TYR A 148 -6.95 -8.65 0.21
C TYR A 148 -6.12 -9.70 -0.55
N ALA A 149 -6.49 -10.98 -0.48
CA ALA A 149 -5.82 -12.04 -1.23
C ALA A 149 -6.11 -11.92 -2.73
N ALA A 150 -7.38 -11.71 -3.11
CA ALA A 150 -7.75 -11.41 -4.49
C ALA A 150 -7.05 -10.13 -4.98
N ALA A 151 -7.04 -9.07 -4.17
CA ALA A 151 -6.36 -7.83 -4.51
C ALA A 151 -4.85 -8.02 -4.78
N LEU A 152 -4.16 -8.81 -3.96
CA LEU A 152 -2.74 -9.14 -4.17
C LEU A 152 -2.51 -9.99 -5.43
N ASN A 153 -3.42 -10.91 -5.75
CA ASN A 153 -3.34 -11.72 -6.96
C ASN A 153 -3.53 -10.88 -8.23
N ASP A 154 -4.47 -9.94 -8.23
CA ASP A 154 -4.67 -9.01 -9.33
C ASP A 154 -3.41 -8.15 -9.56
N LEU A 155 -2.84 -7.63 -8.48
CA LEU A 155 -1.57 -6.90 -8.51
C LEU A 155 -0.41 -7.76 -9.00
N ALA A 156 -0.34 -9.03 -8.60
CA ALA A 156 0.69 -9.97 -9.08
C ALA A 156 0.62 -10.18 -10.60
N GLY A 157 -0.59 -10.12 -11.18
CA GLY A 157 -0.80 -10.15 -12.63
C GLY A 157 -0.10 -9.03 -13.40
N LEU A 158 0.22 -7.92 -12.75
CA LEU A 158 0.94 -6.80 -13.37
C LEU A 158 2.43 -7.08 -13.62
N ARG A 159 3.02 -8.12 -13.01
CA ARG A 159 4.45 -8.41 -13.10
C ARG A 159 4.98 -8.37 -14.54
N GLY A 160 4.37 -9.15 -15.42
CA GLY A 160 4.85 -9.29 -16.80
C GLY A 160 4.79 -7.99 -17.60
N VAL A 161 3.76 -7.17 -17.38
CA VAL A 161 3.61 -5.88 -18.08
C VAL A 161 4.53 -4.80 -17.50
N VAL A 162 4.82 -4.85 -16.21
CA VAL A 162 5.77 -3.94 -15.55
C VAL A 162 7.21 -4.25 -15.97
N ASP A 163 7.59 -5.53 -16.00
CA ASP A 163 8.90 -5.96 -16.49
C ASP A 163 9.06 -5.55 -17.97
N GLY A 164 8.07 -5.84 -18.80
CA GLY A 164 8.08 -5.46 -20.22
C GLY A 164 8.15 -3.95 -20.45
N PHE A 165 7.51 -3.14 -19.60
CA PHE A 165 7.65 -1.69 -19.62
C PHE A 165 9.10 -1.28 -19.35
N PHE A 166 9.70 -1.79 -18.28
CA PHE A 166 11.06 -1.39 -17.91
C PHE A 166 12.16 -1.91 -18.84
N ASP A 167 11.91 -3.01 -19.55
CA ASP A 167 12.82 -3.54 -20.57
C ASP A 167 12.80 -2.72 -21.86
N GLN A 168 11.66 -2.13 -22.20
CA GLN A 168 11.44 -1.46 -23.48
C GLN A 168 11.39 0.07 -23.39
N VAL A 169 11.19 0.63 -22.19
CA VAL A 169 10.95 2.05 -21.97
C VAL A 169 12.02 2.64 -21.07
N LEU A 170 12.76 3.61 -21.60
CA LEU A 170 13.62 4.47 -20.80
C LEU A 170 12.75 5.55 -20.14
N VAL A 171 12.55 5.44 -18.82
CA VAL A 171 11.72 6.39 -18.06
C VAL A 171 12.25 7.81 -18.16
N ASN A 172 13.58 8.00 -18.10
CA ASN A 172 14.23 9.30 -18.21
C ASN A 172 14.41 9.69 -19.68
N ALA A 173 13.29 9.97 -20.36
CA ALA A 173 13.28 10.44 -21.75
C ALA A 173 13.89 11.84 -21.89
N GLU A 174 14.38 12.18 -23.08
CA GLU A 174 14.90 13.53 -23.39
C GLU A 174 13.78 14.57 -23.49
N ASP A 175 12.62 14.17 -24.01
CA ASP A 175 11.43 15.00 -24.03
C ASP A 175 10.74 14.98 -22.67
N ASP A 176 10.59 16.17 -22.07
CA ASP A 176 10.00 16.33 -20.75
C ASP A 176 8.54 15.89 -20.68
N ALA A 177 7.74 16.10 -21.72
CA ALA A 177 6.34 15.69 -21.73
C ALA A 177 6.21 14.16 -21.69
N ILE A 178 7.05 13.46 -22.47
CA ILE A 178 7.10 11.99 -22.48
C ILE A 178 7.64 11.45 -21.13
N ARG A 179 8.71 12.05 -20.60
CA ARG A 179 9.26 11.68 -19.30
C ARG A 179 8.23 11.84 -18.18
N LEU A 180 7.52 12.97 -18.13
CA LEU A 180 6.48 13.23 -17.13
C LEU A 180 5.30 12.27 -17.29
N ASN A 181 4.90 11.93 -18.52
CA ASN A 181 3.84 10.96 -18.78
C ASN A 181 4.22 9.54 -18.30
N ARG A 182 5.46 9.12 -18.54
CA ARG A 182 6.01 7.85 -18.02
C ARG A 182 6.07 7.83 -16.49
N LEU A 183 6.46 8.94 -15.87
CA LEU A 183 6.41 9.08 -14.41
C LEU A 183 4.98 9.02 -13.87
N ALA A 184 4.00 9.58 -14.59
CA ALA A 184 2.58 9.48 -14.23
C ALA A 184 2.09 8.02 -14.30
N LEU A 185 2.49 7.23 -15.30
CA LEU A 185 2.22 5.78 -15.35
C LEU A 185 2.79 5.04 -14.13
N LEU A 186 4.03 5.35 -13.76
CA LEU A 186 4.68 4.76 -12.59
C LEU A 186 4.02 5.18 -11.27
N LYS A 187 3.54 6.42 -11.19
CA LYS A 187 2.78 6.92 -10.05
C LYS A 187 1.46 6.17 -9.89
N GLU A 188 0.68 6.04 -10.96
CA GLU A 188 -0.58 5.27 -10.96
C GLU A 188 -0.33 3.81 -10.53
N LEU A 189 0.71 3.17 -11.08
CA LEU A 189 1.13 1.84 -10.66
C LEU A 189 1.40 1.78 -9.16
N ARG A 190 2.20 2.70 -8.61
CA ARG A 190 2.51 2.77 -7.17
C ARG A 190 1.26 2.98 -6.34
N GLU A 191 0.35 3.85 -6.76
CA GLU A 191 -0.89 4.14 -6.05
C GLU A 191 -1.75 2.88 -5.91
N GLN A 192 -1.83 2.05 -6.95
CA GLN A 192 -2.56 0.76 -6.88
C GLN A 192 -1.98 -0.19 -5.83
N PHE A 193 -0.66 -0.28 -5.69
CA PHE A 193 -0.04 -1.09 -4.63
C PHE A 193 -0.31 -0.54 -3.23
N LEU A 194 -0.22 0.80 -3.07
CA LEU A 194 -0.49 1.46 -1.79
C LEU A 194 -1.94 1.29 -1.33
N ARG A 195 -2.86 0.89 -2.21
CA ARG A 195 -4.22 0.50 -1.79
C ARG A 195 -4.25 -0.77 -0.96
N VAL A 196 -3.20 -1.60 -0.99
CA VAL A 196 -3.07 -2.85 -0.23
C VAL A 196 -1.95 -2.74 0.83
N ALA A 197 -0.73 -2.44 0.41
CA ALA A 197 0.44 -2.29 1.29
C ALA A 197 1.60 -1.60 0.55
N ASP A 198 2.52 -0.97 1.27
CA ASP A 198 3.78 -0.50 0.65
C ASP A 198 4.75 -1.69 0.47
N LEU A 199 4.59 -2.39 -0.66
CA LEU A 199 5.43 -3.55 -0.99
C LEU A 199 6.92 -3.19 -1.16
N ALA A 200 7.26 -1.91 -1.36
CA ALA A 200 8.67 -1.50 -1.42
C ALA A 200 9.41 -1.75 -0.09
N VAL A 201 8.68 -1.79 1.05
CA VAL A 201 9.21 -2.10 2.37
C VAL A 201 9.65 -3.57 2.48
N LEU A 202 9.06 -4.47 1.70
CA LEU A 202 9.37 -5.90 1.71
C LEU A 202 10.60 -6.26 0.88
N ALA A 203 10.95 -5.44 -0.11
CA ALA A 203 12.06 -5.70 -1.00
C ALA A 203 13.41 -5.43 -0.30
N ARG A 204 14.24 -6.47 -0.18
CA ARG A 204 15.61 -6.38 0.35
C ARG A 204 16.50 -5.45 -0.47
#